data_AF-A0A1H3YXR8-F1
#
_entry.id   AF-A0A1H3YXR8-F1
#
_cell.length_a   1.000
_cell.length_b   1.000
_cell.length_c   1.000
_cell.angle_alpha   90.00
_cell.angle_beta   90.00
_cell.angle_gamma   90.00
#
_symmetry.space_group_name_H-M   'P 1'
#
loop_
_entity.id
_entity.type
_entity.pdbx_description
1 polymer ?
#
loop_
_entity_poly.entity_id
_entity_poly.type
_entity_poly.pdbx_seq_one_letter_code
_entity_poly.pdbx_strand_id
1 'polypeptide(L)'
;MDQSRFSPCLAALAATVVAMATPVAAADLFTITVTVPQGEGESTGSTAFGNIDDIVTIIENGDFAAINPDYTQESLMESISNIRGLDAIVAYRDEGPTLTFEIPSIGVSETFSEATRGESERALEDFLRDNEEGLLTQILQALAEQSPVDPVAGNPNSLQSKMVESDFAIASGIGNGTSFANVSRTGSGETGEAADEAGSAPNLIGLGARFGSFSAGGFQSNVVDLPIGYVIPLADPRWAVNISAPLTYVETEGTDTYAASVGVGLRVPVLDNWFVTPALRFGGTGSEELGAASLLYSGSITSSFQLDAFGLGFRLGNSVAYLQTIPVEFQDSDIDYDLQNVVTRNGLGVSGGIGSELYGEPLTWEASFVNTLYFGDSLFVENANEISFTIGTEASQNGLVWDSFRLGVSYIFTDADYDGFRLSFGAQF
;
A
#
# COMPACT_ATOMS: atom_id res chain seq x y z
N MET A 1 -7.56 1.17 53.76
CA MET A 1 -7.95 2.54 53.36
C MET A 1 -6.72 3.41 53.51
N ASP A 2 -5.97 3.57 52.44
CA ASP A 2 -4.97 4.63 52.33
C ASP A 2 -4.95 5.05 50.86
N GLN A 3 -5.64 6.16 50.59
CA GLN A 3 -5.63 6.83 49.30
C GLN A 3 -4.60 7.95 49.39
N SER A 4 -3.52 7.84 48.63
CA SER A 4 -2.89 8.97 47.93
C SER A 4 -1.50 8.56 47.45
N ARG A 5 -1.29 8.78 46.14
CA ARG A 5 -0.02 8.90 45.37
C ARG A 5 -0.11 8.15 44.04
N PHE A 6 -1.12 8.50 43.24
CA PHE A 6 -0.94 8.45 41.79
C PHE A 6 -0.22 9.75 41.39
N SER A 7 1.07 9.64 41.07
CA SER A 7 1.81 10.73 40.44
C SER A 7 1.40 10.82 38.96
N PRO A 8 1.02 12.00 38.45
CA PRO A 8 0.77 12.20 37.03
C PRO A 8 2.13 12.45 36.35
N CYS A 9 2.82 11.37 35.97
CA CYS A 9 4.07 11.49 35.22
C CYS A 9 4.25 10.40 34.15
N LEU A 10 3.14 9.85 33.64
CA LEU A 10 3.14 8.91 32.51
C LEU A 10 2.33 9.42 31.30
N ALA A 11 2.13 10.74 31.20
CA ALA A 11 1.48 11.39 30.07
C ALA A 11 2.44 12.34 29.31
N ALA A 12 3.75 12.25 29.56
CA ALA A 12 4.74 13.21 29.08
C ALA A 12 5.99 12.56 28.45
N LEU A 13 5.82 11.40 27.80
CA LEU A 13 6.86 10.82 26.92
C LEU A 13 6.31 10.47 25.53
N ALA A 14 5.42 11.30 25.02
CA ALA A 14 5.05 11.38 23.61
C ALA A 14 5.34 12.82 23.14
N ALA A 15 6.61 13.24 23.26
CA ALA A 15 7.05 14.57 22.89
C ALA A 15 7.74 14.51 21.51
N THR A 16 6.91 14.67 20.48
CA THR A 16 7.18 15.58 19.36
C THR A 16 8.47 15.31 18.58
N VAL A 17 8.46 14.29 17.72
CA VAL A 17 9.05 14.44 16.37
C VAL A 17 7.91 14.87 15.47
N VAL A 18 7.51 16.14 15.58
CA VAL A 18 6.85 16.82 14.47
C VAL A 18 8.00 17.11 13.51
N ALA A 19 8.23 16.20 12.56
CA ALA A 19 8.90 16.59 11.34
C ALA A 19 8.10 17.80 10.83
N MET A 20 8.75 18.96 10.76
CA MET A 20 8.14 20.14 10.18
C MET A 20 7.96 19.88 8.69
N ALA A 21 6.90 19.14 8.33
CA ALA A 21 6.34 19.18 7.01
C ALA A 21 5.75 20.59 6.88
N THR A 22 6.50 21.47 6.23
CA THR A 22 5.89 22.66 5.62
C THR A 22 4.71 22.16 4.79
N PRO A 23 3.54 22.82 4.83
CA PRO A 23 2.48 22.50 3.88
C PRO A 23 3.04 22.77 2.49
N VAL A 24 3.50 21.70 1.82
CA VAL A 24 3.70 21.70 0.39
C VAL A 24 2.28 21.84 -0.18
N ALA A 25 2.10 22.77 -1.10
CA ALA A 25 0.83 22.91 -1.78
C ALA A 25 0.54 21.56 -2.44
N ALA A 26 -0.66 21.03 -2.22
CA ALA A 26 -1.02 19.73 -2.77
C ALA A 26 -0.84 19.73 -4.29
N ALA A 27 -0.18 18.71 -4.83
CA ALA A 27 -0.10 18.52 -6.27
C ALA A 27 -1.47 18.10 -6.82
N ASP A 28 -1.77 18.51 -8.05
CA ASP A 28 -3.06 18.22 -8.67
C ASP A 28 -3.06 16.80 -9.24
N LEU A 29 -3.88 15.91 -8.68
CA LEU A 29 -4.04 14.52 -9.14
C LEU A 29 -4.75 14.42 -10.49
N PHE A 30 -5.56 15.41 -10.81
CA PHE A 30 -6.41 15.48 -11.99
C PHE A 30 -6.26 16.87 -12.60
N THR A 31 -5.70 16.95 -13.81
CA THR A 31 -5.58 18.22 -14.53
C THR A 31 -6.07 18.08 -15.95
N ILE A 32 -6.63 19.16 -16.49
CA ILE A 32 -6.91 19.30 -17.92
C ILE A 32 -6.21 20.56 -18.40
N THR A 33 -5.40 20.41 -19.44
CA THR A 33 -4.78 21.51 -20.19
C THR A 33 -5.37 21.57 -21.58
N VAL A 34 -5.92 22.72 -21.97
CA VAL A 34 -6.50 22.97 -23.29
C VAL A 34 -5.66 23.99 -24.05
N THR A 35 -5.08 23.56 -25.17
CA THR A 35 -4.30 24.40 -26.08
C THR A 35 -5.06 24.63 -27.39
N VAL A 36 -5.17 25.90 -27.78
CA VAL A 36 -5.82 26.36 -29.01
C VAL A 36 -4.79 27.10 -29.86
N PRO A 37 -4.43 26.60 -31.05
CA PRO A 37 -3.55 27.32 -31.97
C PRO A 37 -4.16 28.65 -32.44
N GLN A 38 -3.34 29.70 -32.47
CA GLN A 38 -3.72 31.07 -32.81
C GLN A 38 -2.73 31.67 -33.82
N GLY A 39 -2.93 31.44 -35.11
CA GLY A 39 -2.10 32.03 -36.17
C GLY A 39 -0.60 31.67 -36.04
N GLU A 40 0.22 32.57 -35.48
CA GLU A 40 1.66 32.35 -35.23
C GLU A 40 1.99 31.92 -33.78
N GLY A 41 0.99 31.70 -32.92
CA GLY A 41 1.18 31.28 -31.53
C GLY A 41 0.13 30.28 -31.06
N GLU A 42 0.11 30.02 -29.75
CA GLU A 42 -0.85 29.12 -29.08
C GLU A 42 -1.41 29.84 -27.85
N SER A 43 -2.68 29.58 -27.56
CA SER A 43 -3.33 29.96 -26.30
C SER A 43 -3.51 28.71 -25.46
N THR A 44 -3.20 28.77 -24.17
CA THR A 44 -3.26 27.60 -23.28
C THR A 44 -3.97 27.98 -21.99
N GLY A 45 -4.97 27.18 -21.61
CA GLY A 45 -5.64 27.23 -20.31
C GLY A 45 -5.46 25.90 -19.58
N SER A 46 -5.39 25.92 -18.26
CA SER A 46 -5.27 24.71 -17.44
C SER A 46 -6.13 24.85 -16.19
N THR A 47 -6.72 23.74 -15.76
CA THR A 47 -7.46 23.64 -14.50
C THR A 47 -7.16 22.31 -13.81
N ALA A 48 -7.33 22.29 -12.50
CA ALA A 48 -7.18 21.10 -11.67
C ALA A 48 -8.52 20.72 -11.04
N PHE A 49 -8.67 19.43 -10.74
CA PHE A 49 -9.87 18.85 -10.16
C PHE A 49 -9.53 17.98 -8.96
N GLY A 50 -10.47 17.86 -8.02
CA GLY A 50 -10.34 16.98 -6.87
C GLY A 50 -10.88 15.58 -7.11
N ASN A 51 -11.65 15.38 -8.18
CA ASN A 51 -12.33 14.13 -8.51
C ASN A 51 -12.22 13.86 -10.02
N ILE A 52 -12.04 12.59 -10.38
CA ILE A 52 -12.07 12.11 -11.76
C ILE A 52 -13.38 12.42 -12.50
N ASP A 53 -14.53 12.41 -11.80
CA ASP A 53 -15.84 12.69 -12.38
C ASP A 53 -15.92 14.10 -12.98
N ASP A 54 -15.20 15.06 -12.41
CA ASP A 54 -15.14 16.42 -12.95
C ASP A 54 -14.40 16.47 -14.29
N ILE A 55 -13.33 15.67 -14.45
CA ILE A 55 -12.63 15.52 -15.74
C ILE A 55 -13.57 14.91 -16.77
N VAL A 56 -14.23 13.81 -16.41
CA VAL A 56 -15.17 13.12 -17.29
C VAL A 56 -16.28 14.07 -17.73
N THR A 57 -16.85 14.83 -16.79
CA THR A 57 -17.91 15.82 -17.07
C THR A 57 -17.48 16.89 -18.07
N ILE A 58 -16.23 17.39 -18.00
CA ILE A 58 -15.74 18.39 -18.96
C ILE A 58 -15.61 17.80 -20.37
N ILE A 59 -15.08 16.58 -20.46
CA ILE A 59 -14.90 15.89 -21.74
C ILE A 59 -16.26 15.56 -22.36
N GLU A 60 -17.19 14.99 -21.59
CA GLU A 60 -18.55 14.63 -22.04
C GLU A 60 -19.34 15.84 -22.51
N ASN A 61 -19.25 16.98 -21.82
CA ASN A 61 -20.00 18.19 -22.18
C ASN A 61 -19.32 19.04 -23.26
N GLY A 62 -18.08 18.72 -23.66
CA GLY A 62 -17.31 19.51 -24.63
C GLY A 62 -17.02 20.95 -24.13
N ASP A 63 -17.02 21.16 -22.81
CA ASP A 63 -16.95 22.47 -22.16
C ASP A 63 -15.52 23.04 -22.08
N PHE A 64 -14.68 22.75 -23.09
CA PHE A 64 -13.29 23.20 -23.15
C PHE A 64 -13.12 24.72 -23.13
N ALA A 65 -14.17 25.47 -23.53
CA ALA A 65 -14.20 26.94 -23.43
C ALA A 65 -14.16 27.45 -21.99
N ALA A 66 -14.59 26.64 -21.01
CA ALA A 66 -14.48 26.97 -19.59
C ALA A 66 -13.02 26.98 -19.10
N ILE A 67 -12.15 26.21 -19.76
CA ILE A 67 -10.72 26.11 -19.44
C ILE A 67 -9.92 27.11 -20.28
N ASN A 68 -10.20 27.17 -21.59
CA ASN A 68 -9.57 28.09 -22.52
C ASN A 68 -10.63 28.89 -23.29
N PRO A 69 -10.86 30.17 -22.96
CA PRO A 69 -11.87 31.01 -23.61
C PRO A 69 -11.67 31.24 -25.11
N ASP A 70 -10.48 30.96 -25.64
CA ASP A 70 -10.19 31.08 -27.07
C ASP A 70 -10.69 29.86 -27.87
N TYR A 71 -11.12 28.79 -27.20
CA TYR A 71 -11.78 27.65 -27.84
C TYR A 71 -13.15 28.05 -28.41
N THR A 72 -13.36 27.69 -29.67
CA THR A 72 -14.63 27.82 -30.38
C THR A 72 -14.95 26.52 -31.13
N GLN A 73 -16.21 26.37 -31.53
CA GLN A 73 -16.70 25.21 -32.30
C GLN A 73 -16.08 25.06 -33.71
N GLU A 74 -15.24 26.01 -34.14
CA GLU A 74 -14.51 25.95 -35.41
C GLU A 74 -12.98 26.01 -35.21
N SER A 75 -12.50 26.14 -33.96
CA SER A 75 -11.06 26.22 -33.67
C SER A 75 -10.40 24.85 -33.62
N LEU A 76 -9.15 24.76 -34.05
CA LEU A 76 -8.29 23.62 -33.71
C LEU A 76 -8.05 23.59 -32.20
N MET A 77 -7.93 22.41 -31.63
CA MET A 77 -7.78 22.24 -30.19
C MET A 77 -7.03 20.95 -29.87
N GLU A 78 -6.20 20.99 -28.84
CA GLU A 78 -5.65 19.82 -28.17
C GLU A 78 -5.86 19.96 -26.66
N SER A 79 -6.49 18.95 -26.06
CA SER A 79 -6.73 18.84 -24.64
C SER A 79 -5.95 17.65 -24.10
N ILE A 80 -5.13 17.88 -23.08
CA ILE A 80 -4.40 16.84 -22.37
C ILE A 80 -4.98 16.75 -20.96
N SER A 81 -5.60 15.62 -20.67
CA SER A 81 -6.11 15.27 -19.35
C SER A 81 -5.09 14.37 -18.67
N ASN A 82 -4.45 14.85 -17.60
CA ASN A 82 -3.57 14.04 -16.76
C ASN A 82 -4.38 13.45 -15.60
N ILE A 83 -4.41 12.12 -15.54
CA ILE A 83 -5.11 11.32 -14.54
C ILE A 83 -4.04 10.59 -13.73
N ARG A 84 -3.59 11.20 -12.64
CA ARG A 84 -2.61 10.63 -11.70
C ARG A 84 -1.31 10.15 -12.37
N GLY A 85 -0.87 10.87 -13.41
CA GLY A 85 0.30 10.51 -14.22
C GLY A 85 -0.02 9.87 -15.58
N LEU A 86 -1.26 9.44 -15.84
CA LEU A 86 -1.69 8.92 -17.14
C LEU A 86 -2.26 10.05 -18.01
N ASP A 87 -1.70 10.28 -19.19
CA ASP A 87 -2.19 11.28 -20.13
C ASP A 87 -3.21 10.70 -21.12
N ALA A 88 -4.38 11.32 -21.19
CA ALA A 88 -5.37 11.12 -22.23
C ALA A 88 -5.51 12.40 -23.06
N ILE A 89 -5.51 12.26 -24.39
CA ILE A 89 -5.46 13.37 -25.33
C ILE A 89 -6.75 13.38 -26.15
N VAL A 90 -7.39 14.55 -26.24
CA VAL A 90 -8.54 14.81 -27.10
C VAL A 90 -8.19 15.96 -28.02
N ALA A 91 -8.31 15.80 -29.34
CA ALA A 91 -7.91 16.85 -30.28
C ALA A 91 -8.83 17.01 -31.50
N TYR A 92 -9.08 18.27 -31.87
CA TYR A 92 -9.61 18.71 -33.15
C TYR A 92 -8.45 19.24 -34.01
N ARG A 93 -8.08 18.49 -35.03
CA ARG A 93 -6.90 18.79 -35.88
C ARG A 93 -7.23 19.68 -37.08
N ASP A 94 -8.51 19.97 -37.31
CA ASP A 94 -9.02 20.92 -38.30
C ASP A 94 -10.26 21.67 -37.77
N GLU A 95 -10.81 22.57 -38.59
CA GLU A 95 -12.02 23.36 -38.26
C GLU A 95 -13.31 22.50 -38.27
N GLY A 96 -13.22 21.24 -38.71
CA GLY A 96 -14.33 20.32 -38.84
C GLY A 96 -14.71 19.62 -37.54
N PRO A 97 -15.64 18.65 -37.65
CA PRO A 97 -16.13 17.88 -36.52
C PRO A 97 -15.22 16.70 -36.13
N THR A 98 -14.12 16.45 -36.85
CA THR A 98 -13.30 15.25 -36.63
C THR A 98 -12.52 15.35 -35.31
N LEU A 99 -12.90 14.51 -34.37
CA LEU A 99 -12.29 14.38 -33.04
C LEU A 99 -11.35 13.17 -33.01
N THR A 100 -10.18 13.36 -32.42
CA THR A 100 -9.22 12.27 -32.15
C THR A 100 -9.09 12.08 -30.64
N PHE A 101 -9.11 10.82 -30.20
CA PHE A 101 -8.89 10.42 -28.80
C PHE A 101 -7.70 9.48 -28.74
N GLU A 102 -6.73 9.80 -27.90
CA GLU A 102 -5.49 9.04 -27.78
C GLU A 102 -5.13 8.81 -26.31
N ILE A 103 -4.72 7.58 -25.98
CA ILE A 103 -3.97 7.30 -24.74
C ILE A 103 -2.65 6.67 -25.18
N PRO A 104 -1.61 7.49 -25.41
CA PRO A 104 -0.39 7.03 -26.09
C PRO A 104 0.30 5.87 -25.40
N SER A 105 0.24 5.81 -24.07
CA SER A 105 0.93 4.80 -23.27
C SER A 105 0.35 3.39 -23.41
N ILE A 106 -0.93 3.26 -23.80
CA ILE A 106 -1.57 1.97 -24.13
C ILE A 106 -1.86 1.81 -25.62
N GLY A 107 -1.43 2.76 -26.46
CA GLY A 107 -1.58 2.69 -27.91
C GLY A 107 -3.02 2.83 -28.41
N VAL A 108 -3.94 3.31 -27.57
CA VAL A 108 -5.32 3.64 -27.97
C VAL A 108 -5.29 4.91 -28.82
N SER A 109 -5.92 4.85 -29.99
CA SER A 109 -6.04 5.97 -30.93
C SER A 109 -7.29 5.80 -31.76
N GLU A 110 -8.34 6.52 -31.40
CA GLU A 110 -9.65 6.50 -32.06
C GLU A 110 -9.96 7.82 -32.74
N THR A 111 -10.74 7.75 -33.81
CA THR A 111 -11.17 8.93 -34.59
C THR A 111 -12.68 8.90 -34.80
N PHE A 112 -13.34 9.97 -34.39
CA PHE A 112 -14.77 10.18 -34.52
C PHE A 112 -15.02 11.31 -35.54
N SER A 113 -15.81 11.04 -36.57
CA SER A 113 -16.03 11.97 -37.69
C SER A 113 -17.53 12.11 -37.98
N GLU A 114 -18.29 12.51 -36.96
CA GLU A 114 -19.74 12.70 -37.09
C GLU A 114 -20.09 14.03 -37.79
N ALA A 115 -21.38 14.32 -37.97
CA ALA A 115 -21.79 15.50 -38.73
C ALA A 115 -21.52 16.82 -37.99
N THR A 116 -21.41 16.80 -36.66
CA THR A 116 -21.09 17.94 -35.80
C THR A 116 -20.08 17.56 -34.71
N ARG A 117 -19.40 18.56 -34.12
CA ARG A 117 -18.50 18.36 -32.98
C ARG A 117 -19.19 17.72 -31.80
N GLY A 118 -20.36 18.25 -31.41
CA GLY A 118 -21.16 17.68 -30.32
C GLY A 118 -21.63 16.23 -30.58
N GLU A 119 -21.82 15.82 -31.84
CA GLU A 119 -22.08 14.41 -32.16
C GLU A 119 -20.80 13.55 -32.06
N SER A 120 -19.63 14.08 -32.41
CA SER A 120 -18.35 13.37 -32.27
C SER A 120 -17.92 13.25 -30.81
N GLU A 121 -18.20 14.26 -29.98
CA GLU A 121 -18.04 14.23 -28.53
C GLU A 121 -18.95 13.18 -27.90
N ARG A 122 -20.22 13.11 -28.33
CA ARG A 122 -21.16 12.07 -27.88
C ARG A 122 -20.73 10.67 -28.32
N ALA A 123 -20.17 10.52 -29.51
CA ALA A 123 -19.61 9.25 -29.97
C ALA A 123 -18.39 8.80 -29.13
N LEU A 124 -17.54 9.75 -28.71
CA LEU A 124 -16.47 9.48 -27.75
C LEU A 124 -17.03 9.08 -26.38
N GLU A 125 -18.05 9.76 -25.87
CA GLU A 125 -18.73 9.40 -24.63
C GLU A 125 -19.28 7.96 -24.71
N ASP A 126 -20.01 7.63 -25.77
CA ASP A 126 -20.57 6.30 -25.99
C ASP A 126 -19.43 5.25 -26.05
N PHE A 127 -18.32 5.53 -26.74
CA PHE A 127 -17.14 4.66 -26.79
C PHE A 127 -16.52 4.40 -25.41
N LEU A 128 -16.36 5.43 -24.59
CA LEU A 128 -15.82 5.30 -23.23
C LEU A 128 -16.77 4.54 -22.30
N ARG A 129 -18.08 4.74 -22.46
CA ARG A 129 -19.13 4.08 -21.65
C ARG A 129 -19.35 2.62 -22.04
N ASP A 130 -19.34 2.31 -23.33
CA ASP A 130 -19.54 0.96 -23.85
C ASP A 130 -18.35 0.04 -23.53
N ASN A 131 -17.22 0.61 -23.08
CA ASN A 131 -16.00 -0.11 -22.73
C ASN A 131 -15.59 -1.09 -23.84
N GLU A 132 -15.68 -0.62 -25.09
CA GLU A 132 -15.38 -1.46 -26.25
C GLU A 132 -13.95 -2.03 -26.13
N GLU A 133 -13.80 -3.31 -26.45
CA GLU A 133 -12.53 -4.03 -26.41
C GLU A 133 -11.82 -4.06 -25.03
N GLY A 134 -12.53 -3.75 -23.93
CA GLY A 134 -11.96 -3.75 -22.58
C GLY A 134 -11.04 -2.55 -22.32
N LEU A 135 -11.31 -1.40 -22.97
CA LEU A 135 -10.56 -0.17 -22.80
C LEU A 135 -10.37 0.24 -21.33
N LEU A 136 -11.42 0.16 -20.50
CA LEU A 136 -11.34 0.49 -19.08
C LEU A 136 -10.30 -0.38 -18.37
N THR A 137 -10.27 -1.69 -18.66
CA THR A 137 -9.26 -2.59 -18.11
C THR A 137 -7.85 -2.16 -18.53
N GLN A 138 -7.66 -1.79 -19.81
CA GLN A 138 -6.36 -1.29 -20.28
C GLN A 138 -5.95 0.01 -19.59
N ILE A 139 -6.90 0.93 -19.33
CA ILE A 139 -6.67 2.17 -18.59
C ILE A 139 -6.29 1.87 -17.14
N LEU A 140 -6.99 0.95 -16.47
CA LEU A 140 -6.70 0.57 -15.08
C LEU A 140 -5.33 -0.12 -14.95
N GLN A 141 -4.96 -0.96 -15.92
CA GLN A 141 -3.62 -1.54 -16.01
C GLN A 141 -2.56 -0.46 -16.22
N ALA A 142 -2.81 0.50 -17.11
CA ALA A 142 -1.92 1.63 -17.34
C ALA A 142 -1.74 2.50 -16.08
N LEU A 143 -2.80 2.69 -15.30
CA LEU A 143 -2.73 3.39 -14.02
C LEU A 143 -1.89 2.63 -13.00
N ALA A 144 -2.02 1.29 -12.91
CA ALA A 144 -1.14 0.48 -12.06
C ALA A 144 0.35 0.55 -12.50
N GLU A 145 0.60 0.67 -13.80
CA GLU A 145 1.94 0.78 -14.39
C GLU A 145 2.55 2.19 -14.25
N GLN A 146 1.76 3.26 -14.40
CA GLN A 146 2.29 4.61 -14.54
C GLN A 146 1.98 5.52 -13.35
N SER A 147 0.93 5.22 -12.59
CA SER A 147 0.53 6.06 -11.47
C SER A 147 1.36 5.75 -10.23
N PRO A 148 2.03 6.74 -9.61
CA PRO A 148 2.78 6.54 -8.38
C PRO A 148 1.89 6.25 -7.16
N VAL A 149 0.59 6.52 -7.29
CA VAL A 149 -0.38 6.60 -6.20
C VAL A 149 -1.63 5.76 -6.47
N ASP A 150 -1.51 4.74 -7.33
CA ASP A 150 -2.63 3.83 -7.55
C ASP A 150 -3.01 3.06 -6.27
N PRO A 151 -4.29 3.04 -5.85
CA PRO A 151 -4.68 2.41 -4.60
C PRO A 151 -4.65 0.88 -4.67
N VAL A 152 -4.73 0.29 -5.87
CA VAL A 152 -4.85 -1.16 -6.07
C VAL A 152 -3.49 -1.82 -6.13
N ALA A 153 -2.60 -1.29 -6.97
CA ALA A 153 -1.30 -1.86 -7.29
C ALA A 153 -0.23 -0.78 -7.55
N GLY A 154 0.97 -1.18 -7.96
CA GLY A 154 1.95 -0.23 -8.52
C GLY A 154 2.85 0.49 -7.52
N ASN A 155 2.50 0.54 -6.22
CA ASN A 155 3.34 1.23 -5.22
C ASN A 155 3.32 0.55 -3.83
N PRO A 156 4.27 0.86 -2.93
CA PRO A 156 4.34 0.30 -1.58
C PRO A 156 3.14 0.57 -0.65
N ASN A 157 2.25 1.53 -0.99
CA ASN A 157 1.05 1.83 -0.21
C ASN A 157 -0.21 1.16 -0.75
N SER A 158 -0.18 0.66 -1.99
CA SER A 158 -1.29 -0.07 -2.62
C SER A 158 -1.72 -1.31 -1.85
N LEU A 159 -2.97 -1.73 -2.05
CA LEU A 159 -3.53 -2.93 -1.44
C LEU A 159 -2.66 -4.17 -1.70
N GLN A 160 -2.21 -4.37 -2.95
CA GLN A 160 -1.34 -5.48 -3.33
C GLN A 160 -0.07 -5.54 -2.45
N SER A 161 0.61 -4.41 -2.27
CA SER A 161 1.82 -4.33 -1.46
C SER A 161 1.54 -4.58 0.02
N LYS A 162 0.46 -4.01 0.57
CA LYS A 162 0.06 -4.21 1.98
C LYS A 162 -0.30 -5.67 2.27
N MET A 163 -0.93 -6.36 1.33
CA MET A 163 -1.25 -7.78 1.45
C MET A 163 0.02 -8.64 1.58
N VAL A 164 1.01 -8.43 0.70
CA VAL A 164 2.29 -9.16 0.74
C VAL A 164 3.10 -8.80 1.99
N GLU A 165 3.13 -7.52 2.35
CA GLU A 165 3.82 -7.07 3.57
C GLU A 165 3.25 -7.75 4.81
N SER A 166 1.91 -7.86 4.90
CA SER A 166 1.24 -8.47 6.06
C SER A 166 1.55 -9.96 6.19
N ASP A 167 1.47 -10.74 5.11
CA ASP A 167 1.82 -12.16 5.11
C ASP A 167 3.28 -12.40 5.50
N PHE A 168 4.20 -11.63 4.90
CA PHE A 168 5.61 -11.73 5.20
C PHE A 168 5.91 -11.37 6.65
N ALA A 169 5.34 -10.27 7.15
CA ALA A 169 5.61 -9.79 8.50
C ALA A 169 5.12 -10.76 9.58
N ILE A 170 3.91 -11.33 9.44
CA ILE A 170 3.38 -12.27 10.43
C ILE A 170 4.06 -13.65 10.38
N ALA A 171 4.50 -14.09 9.20
CA ALA A 171 5.15 -15.39 9.04
C ALA A 171 6.64 -15.33 9.40
N SER A 172 7.35 -14.32 8.90
CA SER A 172 8.79 -14.17 9.14
C SER A 172 9.05 -13.55 10.51
N GLY A 173 8.29 -12.54 10.93
CA GLY A 173 8.60 -11.71 12.09
C GLY A 173 9.71 -10.68 11.83
N ILE A 174 10.09 -10.40 10.58
CA ILE A 174 11.05 -9.34 10.23
C ILE A 174 10.30 -8.04 9.89
N GLY A 175 10.79 -6.90 10.38
CA GLY A 175 10.40 -5.58 9.85
C GLY A 175 9.72 -4.65 10.86
N ASN A 176 8.59 -4.04 10.43
CA ASN A 176 7.96 -2.79 10.91
C ASN A 176 7.40 -2.75 12.33
N GLY A 177 8.14 -3.26 13.34
CA GLY A 177 7.84 -3.07 14.75
C GLY A 177 6.57 -3.75 15.26
N THR A 178 5.84 -4.47 14.41
CA THR A 178 4.62 -5.23 14.74
C THR A 178 4.82 -6.72 14.52
N SER A 179 6.06 -7.16 14.37
CA SER A 179 6.42 -8.57 14.38
C SER A 179 6.15 -9.11 15.78
N PHE A 180 4.88 -9.48 16.00
CA PHE A 180 4.45 -10.22 17.18
C PHE A 180 5.33 -11.45 17.25
N ALA A 181 5.96 -11.66 18.40
CA ALA A 181 6.94 -12.70 18.56
C ALA A 181 6.32 -14.01 18.07
N ASN A 182 6.95 -14.63 17.08
CA ASN A 182 6.82 -16.06 16.88
C ASN A 182 7.37 -16.67 18.17
N VAL A 183 6.51 -16.88 19.18
CA VAL A 183 6.86 -17.56 20.43
C VAL A 183 7.11 -19.03 20.10
N SER A 184 8.19 -19.30 19.37
CA SER A 184 8.85 -20.59 19.43
C SER A 184 9.68 -20.51 20.70
N ARG A 185 9.15 -21.11 21.76
CA ARG A 185 9.91 -21.38 22.99
C ARG A 185 11.01 -22.38 22.65
N THR A 186 12.04 -21.97 21.94
CA THR A 186 13.28 -22.73 21.86
C THR A 186 14.16 -22.19 22.97
N GLY A 187 13.85 -22.61 24.20
CA GLY A 187 14.60 -22.21 25.38
C GLY A 187 16.06 -22.66 25.26
N SER A 188 16.97 -21.71 25.08
CA SER A 188 18.38 -21.90 25.40
C SER A 188 18.62 -21.41 26.83
N GLY A 189 18.15 -22.18 27.81
CA GLY A 189 18.24 -21.83 29.22
C GLY A 189 17.96 -23.02 30.12
N GLU A 190 19.03 -23.75 30.42
CA GLU A 190 19.25 -24.53 31.64
C GLU A 190 18.37 -25.79 31.90
N THR A 191 19.11 -26.88 32.06
CA THR A 191 18.79 -28.19 32.63
C THR A 191 17.70 -28.21 33.71
N GLY A 192 16.78 -29.18 33.56
CA GLY A 192 16.19 -29.91 34.69
C GLY A 192 14.78 -29.51 35.07
N GLU A 193 13.86 -30.47 34.94
CA GLU A 193 12.68 -30.62 35.81
C GLU A 193 11.59 -29.52 35.74
N ALA A 194 11.07 -29.23 34.53
CA ALA A 194 9.76 -28.56 34.40
C ALA A 194 9.02 -28.85 33.07
N ALA A 195 9.36 -29.93 32.36
CA ALA A 195 8.74 -30.24 31.05
C ALA A 195 7.35 -30.91 31.16
N ASP A 196 6.88 -31.25 32.36
CA ASP A 196 5.65 -32.06 32.57
C ASP A 196 4.40 -31.25 33.00
N GLU A 197 4.47 -29.93 33.11
CA GLU A 197 3.27 -29.06 33.28
C GLU A 197 3.21 -27.95 32.23
N ALA A 198 3.54 -28.26 30.97
CA ALA A 198 3.32 -27.32 29.87
C ALA A 198 1.81 -27.23 29.54
N GLY A 199 1.10 -26.35 30.24
CA GLY A 199 -0.18 -25.84 29.77
C GLY A 199 -0.07 -25.34 28.32
N SER A 200 -1.17 -25.47 27.56
CA SER A 200 -1.28 -24.98 26.18
C SER A 200 -0.66 -23.59 26.05
N ALA A 201 0.19 -23.37 25.03
CA ALA A 201 0.69 -22.03 24.75
C ALA A 201 -0.51 -21.09 24.54
N PRO A 202 -0.49 -19.87 25.12
CA PRO A 202 -1.62 -18.96 25.03
C PRO A 202 -1.77 -18.46 23.58
N ASN A 203 -3.00 -18.07 23.24
CA ASN A 203 -3.25 -17.35 22.01
C ASN A 203 -2.71 -15.93 22.16
N LEU A 204 -2.10 -15.39 21.11
CA LEU A 204 -1.48 -14.07 21.14
C LEU A 204 -2.30 -13.11 20.28
N ILE A 205 -2.62 -11.93 20.83
CA ILE A 205 -3.23 -10.84 20.08
C ILE A 205 -2.15 -9.80 19.83
N GLY A 206 -2.02 -9.39 18.58
CA GLY A 206 -1.14 -8.33 18.15
C GLY A 206 -1.91 -7.13 17.63
N LEU A 207 -1.60 -5.95 18.15
CA LEU A 207 -2.14 -4.67 17.67
C LEU A 207 -0.99 -3.73 17.32
N GLY A 208 -1.12 -2.99 16.23
CA GLY A 208 -0.16 -1.96 15.89
C GLY A 208 -0.79 -0.74 15.24
N ALA A 209 0.02 0.31 15.16
CA ALA A 209 -0.28 1.52 14.42
C ALA A 209 0.99 1.95 13.68
N ARG A 210 0.85 2.28 12.40
CA ARG A 210 1.95 2.79 11.59
C ARG A 210 1.53 4.08 10.92
N PHE A 211 2.44 5.04 10.92
CA PHE A 211 2.24 6.36 10.34
C PHE A 211 3.36 6.60 9.35
N GLY A 212 3.03 6.78 8.07
CA GLY A 212 4.00 6.99 7.02
C GLY A 212 3.77 8.30 6.29
N SER A 213 4.85 8.87 5.78
CA SER A 213 4.84 10.00 4.86
C SER A 213 5.76 9.67 3.69
N PHE A 214 5.22 9.75 2.48
CA PHE A 214 5.85 9.29 1.25
C PHE A 214 5.77 10.35 0.16
N SER A 215 6.82 10.40 -0.67
CA SER A 215 6.85 11.14 -1.92
C SER A 215 6.84 10.13 -3.07
N ALA A 216 5.99 10.34 -4.07
CA ALA A 216 5.77 9.42 -5.17
C ALA A 216 5.47 10.17 -6.48
N GLY A 217 6.42 10.22 -7.41
CA GLY A 217 6.24 10.85 -8.73
C GLY A 217 5.73 12.29 -8.67
N GLY A 218 6.22 13.08 -7.72
CA GLY A 218 5.76 14.45 -7.46
C GLY A 218 4.59 14.58 -6.49
N PHE A 219 3.89 13.49 -6.15
CA PHE A 219 2.80 13.47 -5.17
C PHE A 219 3.28 13.19 -3.74
N GLN A 220 2.52 13.64 -2.76
CA GLN A 220 2.73 13.41 -1.35
C GLN A 220 1.57 12.61 -0.75
N SER A 221 1.92 11.54 -0.05
CA SER A 221 0.95 10.66 0.61
C SER A 221 1.24 10.52 2.10
N ASN A 222 0.18 10.62 2.91
CA ASN A 222 0.18 10.25 4.32
C ASN A 222 -0.55 8.93 4.51
N VAL A 223 0.02 8.02 5.30
CA VAL A 223 -0.49 6.65 5.43
C VAL A 223 -0.68 6.31 6.90
N VAL A 224 -1.84 5.74 7.21
CA VAL A 224 -2.13 5.15 8.52
C VAL A 224 -2.46 3.67 8.32
N ASP A 225 -1.62 2.79 8.85
CA ASP A 225 -1.87 1.35 8.86
C ASP A 225 -2.16 0.85 10.29
N LEU A 226 -3.23 0.08 10.45
CA LEU A 226 -3.62 -0.59 11.69
C LEU A 226 -3.50 -2.11 11.52
N PRO A 227 -2.30 -2.69 11.66
CA PRO A 227 -2.11 -4.13 11.62
C PRO A 227 -2.71 -4.80 12.87
N ILE A 228 -3.61 -5.75 12.62
CA ILE A 228 -4.21 -6.61 13.64
C ILE A 228 -3.76 -8.04 13.35
N GLY A 229 -3.25 -8.74 14.37
CA GLY A 229 -2.78 -10.11 14.28
C GLY A 229 -3.35 -10.98 15.39
N TYR A 230 -3.57 -12.25 15.10
CA TYR A 230 -3.95 -13.27 16.08
C TYR A 230 -3.20 -14.57 15.79
N VAL A 231 -2.53 -15.12 16.79
CA VAL A 231 -1.78 -16.37 16.67
C VAL A 231 -2.39 -17.40 17.60
N ILE A 232 -2.73 -18.56 17.04
CA ILE A 232 -3.30 -19.70 17.75
C ILE A 232 -2.30 -20.85 17.68
N PRO A 233 -1.47 -21.06 18.72
CA PRO A 233 -0.62 -22.24 18.80
C PRO A 233 -1.47 -23.52 18.79
N LEU A 234 -0.96 -24.58 18.14
CA LEU A 234 -1.56 -25.90 18.18
C LEU A 234 -0.96 -26.73 19.31
N ALA A 235 -1.33 -28.02 19.39
CA ALA A 235 -0.84 -28.93 20.44
C ALA A 235 0.69 -28.97 20.53
N ASP A 236 1.38 -28.95 19.37
CA ASP A 236 2.78 -28.56 19.30
C ASP A 236 2.84 -27.05 19.07
N PRO A 237 3.36 -26.25 20.01
CA PRO A 237 3.37 -24.79 19.90
C PRO A 237 4.25 -24.25 18.78
N ARG A 238 5.09 -25.09 18.16
CA ARG A 238 5.84 -24.75 16.94
C ARG A 238 4.93 -24.68 15.71
N TRP A 239 3.77 -25.36 15.76
CA TRP A 239 2.67 -25.17 14.83
C TRP A 239 1.74 -24.07 15.33
N ALA A 240 1.33 -23.18 14.43
CA ALA A 240 0.39 -22.12 14.78
C ALA A 240 -0.47 -21.72 13.59
N VAL A 241 -1.71 -21.37 13.84
CA VAL A 241 -2.56 -20.64 12.88
C VAL A 241 -2.36 -19.16 13.11
N ASN A 242 -1.94 -18.46 12.07
CA ASN A 242 -1.80 -17.01 12.04
C ASN A 242 -3.02 -16.43 11.33
N ILE A 243 -3.69 -15.45 11.96
CA ILE A 243 -4.76 -14.67 11.35
C ILE A 243 -4.31 -13.22 11.39
N SER A 244 -4.52 -12.47 10.32
CA SER A 244 -4.24 -11.03 10.32
C SER A 244 -5.26 -10.26 9.51
N ALA A 245 -5.57 -9.06 9.97
CA ALA A 245 -6.56 -8.20 9.35
C ALA A 245 -6.12 -6.73 9.38
N PRO A 246 -5.15 -6.31 8.55
CA PRO A 246 -4.74 -4.92 8.50
C PRO A 246 -5.82 -4.03 7.87
N LEU A 247 -5.98 -2.84 8.44
CA LEU A 247 -6.75 -1.74 7.88
C LEU A 247 -5.78 -0.63 7.49
N THR A 248 -5.97 -0.02 6.33
CA THR A 248 -5.10 1.01 5.78
C THR A 248 -5.93 2.20 5.32
N TYR A 249 -5.46 3.39 5.67
CA TYR A 249 -5.94 4.66 5.16
C TYR A 249 -4.77 5.38 4.50
N VAL A 250 -5.01 5.93 3.31
CA VAL A 250 -4.03 6.72 2.57
C VAL A 250 -4.70 8.03 2.17
N GLU A 251 -4.09 9.14 2.55
CA GLU A 251 -4.43 10.47 2.02
C GLU A 251 -3.33 10.84 1.02
N THR A 252 -3.71 11.09 -0.23
CA THR A 252 -2.79 11.56 -1.27
C THR A 252 -3.33 12.88 -1.81
N GLU A 253 -2.58 13.97 -1.63
CA GLU A 253 -3.00 15.30 -2.10
C GLU A 253 -4.41 15.74 -1.65
N GLY A 254 -4.83 15.29 -0.46
CA GLY A 254 -6.16 15.57 0.07
C GLY A 254 -7.27 14.62 -0.42
N THR A 255 -6.93 13.61 -1.23
CA THR A 255 -7.83 12.55 -1.65
C THR A 255 -7.66 11.30 -0.78
N ASP A 256 -8.79 10.77 -0.32
CA ASP A 256 -8.84 9.64 0.61
C ASP A 256 -8.93 8.28 -0.12
N THR A 257 -8.18 7.31 0.38
CA THR A 257 -8.27 5.90 -0.02
C THR A 257 -8.34 5.01 1.22
N TYR A 258 -9.24 4.02 1.17
CA TYR A 258 -9.38 3.03 2.22
C TYR A 258 -9.05 1.64 1.68
N ALA A 259 -8.38 0.82 2.49
CA ALA A 259 -8.09 -0.57 2.18
C ALA A 259 -8.20 -1.45 3.42
N ALA A 260 -8.63 -2.69 3.22
CA ALA A 260 -8.68 -3.71 4.26
C ALA A 260 -8.35 -5.07 3.66
N SER A 261 -7.69 -5.93 4.43
CA SER A 261 -7.53 -7.34 4.05
C SER A 261 -7.66 -8.26 5.25
N VAL A 262 -7.92 -9.54 4.98
CA VAL A 262 -7.89 -10.62 5.96
C VAL A 262 -7.11 -11.79 5.40
N GLY A 263 -6.17 -12.31 6.19
CA GLY A 263 -5.31 -13.42 5.81
C GLY A 263 -5.25 -14.50 6.89
N VAL A 264 -5.14 -15.75 6.46
CA VAL A 264 -4.91 -16.91 7.31
C VAL A 264 -3.68 -17.66 6.81
N GLY A 265 -2.74 -17.94 7.71
CA GLY A 265 -1.56 -18.75 7.44
C GLY A 265 -1.40 -19.88 8.45
N LEU A 266 -0.77 -20.97 8.02
CA LEU A 266 -0.43 -22.10 8.89
C LEU A 266 1.08 -22.20 9.01
N ARG A 267 1.62 -21.93 10.18
CA ARG A 267 3.04 -22.14 10.47
C ARG A 267 3.34 -23.63 10.63
N VAL A 268 4.26 -24.11 9.82
CA VAL A 268 4.73 -25.49 9.82
C VAL A 268 6.22 -25.51 10.20
N PRO A 269 6.62 -26.13 11.32
CA PRO A 269 8.02 -26.31 11.64
C PRO A 269 8.64 -27.37 10.71
N VAL A 270 9.73 -27.00 10.05
CA VAL A 270 10.59 -27.93 9.32
C VAL A 270 11.72 -28.41 10.21
N LEU A 271 12.30 -27.48 10.99
CA LEU A 271 13.27 -27.71 12.06
C LEU A 271 12.90 -26.81 13.25
N ASP A 272 13.60 -26.97 14.39
CA ASP A 272 13.36 -26.14 15.58
C ASP A 272 13.57 -24.65 15.35
N ASN A 273 14.35 -24.30 14.33
CA ASN A 273 14.69 -22.93 13.96
C ASN A 273 14.32 -22.60 12.50
N TRP A 274 13.52 -23.44 11.84
CA TRP A 274 13.08 -23.23 10.47
C TRP A 274 11.59 -23.51 10.32
N PHE A 275 10.85 -22.52 9.84
CA PHE A 275 9.41 -22.58 9.64
C PHE A 275 9.05 -22.25 8.20
N VAL A 276 8.01 -22.90 7.69
CA VAL A 276 7.36 -22.56 6.43
C VAL A 276 5.90 -22.25 6.72
N THR A 277 5.41 -21.14 6.18
CA THR A 277 4.04 -20.66 6.40
C THR A 277 3.37 -20.43 5.06
N PRO A 278 2.61 -21.40 4.52
CA PRO A 278 1.61 -21.11 3.51
C PRO A 278 0.52 -20.20 4.09
N ALA A 279 0.03 -19.27 3.28
CA ALA A 279 -1.08 -18.39 3.63
C ALA A 279 -1.99 -18.09 2.44
N LEU A 280 -3.22 -17.76 2.75
CA LEU A 280 -4.22 -17.21 1.83
C LEU A 280 -4.70 -15.87 2.37
N ARG A 281 -4.92 -14.91 1.49
CA ARG A 281 -5.44 -13.59 1.86
C ARG A 281 -6.43 -13.08 0.84
N PHE A 282 -7.37 -12.30 1.33
CA PHE A 282 -8.35 -11.56 0.54
C PHE A 282 -8.39 -10.12 1.02
N GLY A 283 -8.50 -9.16 0.10
CA GLY A 283 -8.54 -7.75 0.44
C GLY A 283 -9.37 -6.93 -0.55
N GLY A 284 -9.72 -5.72 -0.12
CA GLY A 284 -10.45 -4.76 -0.93
C GLY A 284 -9.97 -3.35 -0.66
N THR A 285 -10.01 -2.51 -1.68
CA THR A 285 -9.66 -1.09 -1.60
C THR A 285 -10.57 -0.27 -2.48
N GLY A 286 -10.76 1.00 -2.10
CA GLY A 286 -11.39 1.95 -2.98
C GLY A 286 -11.23 3.40 -2.54
N SER A 287 -11.52 4.28 -3.48
CA SER A 287 -11.60 5.72 -3.34
C SER A 287 -12.63 6.24 -4.34
N GLU A 288 -13.60 7.02 -3.85
CA GLU A 288 -14.63 7.62 -4.70
C GLU A 288 -14.01 8.70 -5.59
N GLU A 289 -13.17 9.56 -5.03
CA GLU A 289 -12.54 10.66 -5.76
C GLU A 289 -11.49 10.20 -6.77
N LEU A 290 -10.79 9.07 -6.51
CA LEU A 290 -9.88 8.47 -7.49
C LEU A 290 -10.59 7.64 -8.56
N GLY A 291 -11.89 7.38 -8.41
CA GLY A 291 -12.64 6.47 -9.28
C GLY A 291 -12.06 5.06 -9.31
N ALA A 292 -11.54 4.58 -8.18
CA ALA A 292 -10.84 3.31 -8.11
C ALA A 292 -11.47 2.41 -7.06
N ALA A 293 -11.73 1.15 -7.43
CA ALA A 293 -12.15 0.10 -6.51
C ALA A 293 -11.61 -1.24 -6.99
N SER A 294 -11.20 -2.12 -6.08
CA SER A 294 -10.79 -3.47 -6.46
C SER A 294 -10.87 -4.43 -5.29
N LEU A 295 -11.06 -5.72 -5.63
CA LEU A 295 -10.88 -6.85 -4.73
C LEU A 295 -9.68 -7.67 -5.20
N LEU A 296 -8.88 -8.15 -4.27
CA LEU A 296 -7.71 -8.98 -4.54
C LEU A 296 -7.74 -10.23 -3.69
N TYR A 297 -7.21 -11.31 -4.25
CA TYR A 297 -6.84 -12.49 -3.47
C TYR A 297 -5.38 -12.85 -3.71
N SER A 298 -4.75 -13.46 -2.70
CA SER A 298 -3.39 -13.95 -2.81
C SER A 298 -3.20 -15.29 -2.13
N GLY A 299 -2.24 -16.05 -2.66
CA GLY A 299 -1.65 -17.21 -2.01
C GLY A 299 -0.16 -17.00 -1.87
N SER A 300 0.38 -17.22 -0.66
CA SER A 300 1.79 -16.99 -0.37
C SER A 300 2.42 -18.15 0.39
N ILE A 301 3.74 -18.31 0.26
CA ILE A 301 4.54 -19.22 1.06
C ILE A 301 5.74 -18.44 1.58
N THR A 302 5.85 -18.34 2.91
CA THR A 302 6.99 -17.69 3.57
C THR A 302 7.84 -18.70 4.32
N SER A 303 9.14 -18.73 4.03
CA SER A 303 10.16 -19.46 4.78
C SER A 303 10.84 -18.51 5.78
N SER A 304 10.95 -18.92 7.03
CA SER A 304 11.59 -18.17 8.11
C SER A 304 12.64 -19.04 8.82
N PHE A 305 13.90 -18.64 8.75
CA PHE A 305 15.03 -19.29 9.42
C PHE A 305 15.58 -18.39 10.51
N GLN A 306 15.81 -18.96 11.69
CA GLN A 306 16.29 -18.25 12.88
C GLN A 306 17.60 -18.86 13.35
N LEU A 307 18.55 -18.02 13.76
CA LEU A 307 19.85 -18.44 14.23
C LEU A 307 20.38 -17.49 15.30
N ASP A 308 20.75 -18.03 16.45
CA ASP A 308 21.48 -17.27 17.47
C ASP A 308 22.98 -17.52 17.34
N ALA A 309 23.75 -16.45 17.14
CA ALA A 309 25.19 -16.51 17.00
C ALA A 309 25.83 -15.23 17.53
N PHE A 310 26.98 -15.34 18.21
CA PHE A 310 27.74 -14.19 18.72
C PHE A 310 26.96 -13.29 19.70
N GLY A 311 25.94 -13.83 20.38
CA GLY A 311 25.06 -13.05 21.26
C GLY A 311 24.04 -12.19 20.51
N LEU A 312 23.83 -12.46 19.22
CA LEU A 312 22.85 -11.80 18.36
C LEU A 312 21.88 -12.84 17.80
N GLY A 313 20.62 -12.44 17.63
CA GLY A 313 19.61 -13.20 16.91
C GLY A 313 19.58 -12.78 15.44
N PHE A 314 19.67 -13.74 14.54
CA PHE A 314 19.56 -13.54 13.10
C PHE A 314 18.28 -14.17 12.59
N ARG A 315 17.59 -13.45 11.71
CA ARG A 315 16.37 -13.94 11.06
C ARG A 315 16.45 -13.74 9.56
N LEU A 316 16.27 -14.82 8.80
CA LEU A 316 16.17 -14.79 7.35
C LEU A 316 14.75 -15.17 6.94
N GLY A 317 14.07 -14.26 6.25
CA GLY A 317 12.73 -14.45 5.70
C GLY A 317 12.79 -14.45 4.18
N ASN A 318 12.18 -15.41 3.52
CA ASN A 318 12.00 -15.41 2.06
C ASN A 318 10.57 -15.81 1.76
N SER A 319 9.87 -15.04 0.93
CA SER A 319 8.48 -15.26 0.56
C SER A 319 8.30 -15.16 -0.94
N VAL A 320 7.35 -15.95 -1.43
CA VAL A 320 6.77 -15.81 -2.76
C VAL A 320 5.25 -15.78 -2.60
N ALA A 321 4.60 -14.85 -3.28
CA ALA A 321 3.16 -14.70 -3.31
C ALA A 321 2.68 -14.58 -4.76
N TYR A 322 1.54 -15.19 -5.07
CA TYR A 322 0.79 -14.92 -6.29
C TYR A 322 -0.45 -14.11 -5.91
N LEU A 323 -0.69 -13.01 -6.63
CA LEU A 323 -1.80 -12.09 -6.39
C LEU A 323 -2.59 -11.91 -7.67
N GLN A 324 -3.90 -11.81 -7.54
CA GLN A 324 -4.79 -11.56 -8.66
C GLN A 324 -5.96 -10.64 -8.25
N THR A 325 -6.32 -9.71 -9.13
CA THR A 325 -7.50 -8.86 -8.99
C THR A 325 -8.77 -9.62 -9.37
N ILE A 326 -9.89 -9.22 -8.78
CA ILE A 326 -11.21 -9.76 -9.04
C ILE A 326 -12.05 -8.63 -9.62
N PRO A 327 -12.76 -8.86 -10.74
CA PRO A 327 -13.71 -7.89 -11.29
C PRO A 327 -14.76 -7.49 -10.26
N VAL A 328 -15.09 -6.19 -10.20
CA VAL A 328 -16.13 -5.67 -9.32
C VAL A 328 -17.07 -4.71 -10.07
N GLU A 329 -18.35 -4.80 -9.76
CA GLU A 329 -19.33 -3.79 -10.19
C GLU A 329 -19.26 -2.59 -9.23
N PHE A 330 -19.00 -1.39 -9.75
CA PHE A 330 -18.99 -0.15 -8.98
C PHE A 330 -19.60 0.99 -9.80
N GLN A 331 -20.62 1.66 -9.25
CA GLN A 331 -21.33 2.78 -9.89
C GLN A 331 -21.70 2.51 -11.36
N ASP A 332 -22.36 1.37 -11.61
CA ASP A 332 -22.83 0.93 -12.94
C ASP A 332 -21.72 0.62 -13.97
N SER A 333 -20.46 0.53 -13.53
CA SER A 333 -19.31 0.12 -14.34
C SER A 333 -18.67 -1.18 -13.84
N ASP A 334 -18.26 -2.03 -14.77
CA ASP A 334 -17.46 -3.23 -14.49
C ASP A 334 -15.98 -2.82 -14.35
N ILE A 335 -15.50 -2.68 -13.11
CA ILE A 335 -14.11 -2.37 -12.81
C ILE A 335 -13.32 -3.68 -12.73
N ASP A 336 -12.50 -3.93 -13.76
CA ASP A 336 -11.57 -5.05 -13.79
C ASP A 336 -10.18 -4.57 -14.17
N TYR A 337 -9.24 -4.74 -13.24
CA TYR A 337 -7.81 -4.45 -13.44
C TYR A 337 -7.10 -5.59 -14.20
N ASP A 338 -7.64 -6.82 -14.17
CA ASP A 338 -7.00 -8.05 -14.67
C ASP A 338 -5.48 -8.15 -14.38
N LEU A 339 -5.08 -7.76 -13.15
CA LEU A 339 -3.69 -7.84 -12.72
C LEU A 339 -3.38 -9.21 -12.10
N GLN A 340 -2.24 -9.76 -12.48
CA GLN A 340 -1.68 -11.04 -12.08
C GLN A 340 -0.18 -10.89 -11.85
N ASN A 341 0.20 -10.85 -10.57
CA ASN A 341 1.59 -10.67 -10.21
C ASN A 341 2.11 -11.76 -9.27
N VAL A 342 3.36 -12.14 -9.50
CA VAL A 342 4.17 -12.89 -8.56
C VAL A 342 5.06 -11.90 -7.82
N VAL A 343 5.00 -11.90 -6.50
CA VAL A 343 5.79 -11.01 -5.65
C VAL A 343 6.72 -11.84 -4.80
N THR A 344 8.00 -11.53 -4.83
CA THR A 344 8.98 -12.11 -3.90
C THR A 344 9.36 -11.08 -2.85
N ARG A 345 9.48 -11.51 -1.59
CA ARG A 345 9.88 -10.64 -0.49
C ARG A 345 10.92 -11.34 0.38
N ASN A 346 12.12 -10.76 0.44
CA ASN A 346 13.28 -11.35 1.10
C ASN A 346 13.81 -10.38 2.15
N GLY A 347 14.03 -10.85 3.37
CA GLY A 347 14.45 -10.00 4.47
C GLY A 347 15.51 -10.65 5.36
N LEU A 348 16.34 -9.80 5.93
CA LEU A 348 17.32 -10.13 6.95
C LEU A 348 17.06 -9.23 8.17
N GLY A 349 16.85 -9.84 9.33
CA GLY A 349 16.78 -9.17 10.62
C GLY A 349 17.97 -9.56 11.49
N VAL A 350 18.49 -8.60 12.25
CA VAL A 350 19.50 -8.81 13.29
C VAL A 350 19.00 -8.14 14.56
N SER A 351 18.99 -8.87 15.66
CA SER A 351 18.51 -8.40 16.95
C SER A 351 19.49 -8.71 18.09
N GLY A 352 19.36 -7.97 19.18
CA GLY A 352 20.14 -8.18 20.38
C GLY A 352 19.58 -7.45 21.59
N GLY A 353 20.09 -7.81 22.78
CA GLY A 353 19.75 -7.13 24.02
C GLY A 353 20.43 -5.77 24.14
N ILE A 354 19.77 -4.83 24.81
CA ILE A 354 20.30 -3.49 25.12
C ILE A 354 21.00 -3.49 26.50
N GLY A 355 20.81 -4.54 27.31
CA GLY A 355 21.38 -4.66 28.65
C GLY A 355 20.66 -3.79 29.70
N SER A 356 19.44 -3.36 29.39
CA SER A 356 18.54 -2.63 30.28
C SER A 356 17.15 -3.26 30.25
N GLU A 357 16.33 -2.92 31.24
CA GLU A 357 14.96 -3.41 31.36
C GLU A 357 13.99 -2.23 31.35
N LEU A 358 12.78 -2.44 30.84
CA LEU A 358 11.67 -1.53 30.99
C LEU A 358 10.48 -2.28 31.58
N TYR A 359 9.97 -1.79 32.71
CA TYR A 359 8.91 -2.46 33.49
C TYR A 359 9.25 -3.90 33.91
N GLY A 360 10.54 -4.22 34.08
CA GLY A 360 11.02 -5.55 34.46
C GLY A 360 11.23 -6.50 33.27
N GLU A 361 11.03 -6.01 32.04
CA GLU A 361 11.25 -6.79 30.82
C GLU A 361 12.51 -6.34 30.08
N PRO A 362 13.37 -7.27 29.62
CA PRO A 362 14.57 -6.93 28.85
C PRO A 362 14.24 -6.12 27.60
N LEU A 363 14.99 -5.04 27.40
CA LEU A 363 14.93 -4.25 26.17
C LEU A 363 15.81 -4.88 25.09
N THR A 364 15.25 -4.95 23.89
CA THR A 364 15.89 -5.47 22.67
C THR A 364 15.81 -4.46 21.55
N TRP A 365 16.77 -4.54 20.64
CA TRP A 365 16.75 -3.83 19.37
C TRP A 365 16.67 -4.84 18.22
N GLU A 366 16.12 -4.41 17.08
CA GLU A 366 16.21 -5.15 15.80
C GLU A 366 16.50 -4.15 14.67
N ALA A 367 17.49 -4.45 13.84
CA ALA A 367 17.72 -3.80 12.56
C ALA A 367 17.37 -4.80 11.46
N SER A 368 16.69 -4.35 10.41
CA SER A 368 16.35 -5.21 9.29
C SER A 368 16.45 -4.51 7.94
N PHE A 369 16.66 -5.33 6.91
CA PHE A 369 16.58 -4.95 5.52
C PHE A 369 15.63 -5.92 4.82
N VAL A 370 14.68 -5.39 4.05
CA VAL A 370 13.73 -6.17 3.27
C VAL A 370 13.71 -5.66 1.84
N ASN A 371 13.79 -6.58 0.90
CA ASN A 371 13.66 -6.33 -0.53
C ASN A 371 12.40 -7.03 -1.06
N THR A 372 11.64 -6.33 -1.91
CA THR A 372 10.42 -6.83 -2.57
C THR A 372 10.56 -6.63 -4.06
N LEU A 373 10.30 -7.69 -4.83
CA LEU A 373 10.33 -7.67 -6.28
C LEU A 373 8.98 -8.14 -6.81
N TYR A 374 8.45 -7.41 -7.78
CA TYR A 374 7.20 -7.72 -8.47
C TYR A 374 7.51 -8.25 -9.87
N PHE A 375 6.74 -9.23 -10.31
CA PHE A 375 6.86 -9.86 -11.62
C PHE A 375 5.45 -10.12 -12.18
N GLY A 376 5.30 -10.10 -13.50
CA GLY A 376 4.01 -10.31 -14.17
C GLY A 376 3.64 -9.06 -14.95
N ASP A 377 2.43 -8.55 -14.75
CA ASP A 377 2.01 -7.27 -15.30
C ASP A 377 2.87 -6.10 -14.79
N SER A 378 3.04 -5.10 -15.64
CA SER A 378 3.82 -3.90 -15.37
C SER A 378 3.25 -3.10 -14.20
N LEU A 379 4.13 -2.58 -13.36
CA LEU A 379 3.80 -1.81 -12.17
C LEU A 379 4.71 -0.57 -12.10
N PHE A 380 4.23 0.52 -11.51
CA PHE A 380 5.04 1.73 -11.33
C PHE A 380 6.32 1.48 -10.52
N VAL A 381 6.24 0.65 -9.47
CA VAL A 381 7.38 0.13 -8.70
C VAL A 381 7.48 -1.37 -8.90
N GLU A 382 8.60 -1.83 -9.45
CA GLU A 382 8.91 -3.25 -9.59
C GLU A 382 9.87 -3.74 -8.49
N ASN A 383 10.59 -2.82 -7.82
CA ASN A 383 11.54 -3.15 -6.77
C ASN A 383 11.48 -2.15 -5.60
N ALA A 384 11.05 -2.63 -4.44
CA ALA A 384 11.00 -1.84 -3.21
C ALA A 384 11.97 -2.38 -2.15
N ASN A 385 12.70 -1.46 -1.50
CA ASN A 385 13.63 -1.75 -0.43
C ASN A 385 13.21 -1.02 0.83
N GLU A 386 13.37 -1.69 1.96
CA GLU A 386 12.97 -1.18 3.27
C GLU A 386 14.09 -1.44 4.27
N ILE A 387 14.55 -0.38 4.94
CA ILE A 387 15.45 -0.48 6.08
C ILE A 387 14.66 -0.10 7.32
N SER A 388 14.66 -0.95 8.34
CA SER A 388 13.95 -0.72 9.58
C SER A 388 14.86 -0.84 10.79
N PHE A 389 14.62 0.00 11.79
CA PHE A 389 15.18 -0.14 13.12
C PHE A 389 14.07 -0.09 14.16
N THR A 390 14.10 -1.03 15.10
CA THR A 390 13.10 -1.13 16.16
C THR A 390 13.72 -1.33 17.53
N ILE A 391 13.02 -0.89 18.56
CA ILE A 391 13.34 -1.09 19.97
C ILE A 391 12.07 -1.50 20.71
N GLY A 392 12.17 -2.51 21.57
CA GLY A 392 11.00 -3.01 22.29
C GLY A 392 11.39 -3.94 23.43
N THR A 393 10.39 -4.42 24.17
CA THR A 393 10.59 -5.44 25.19
C THR A 393 10.47 -6.83 24.58
N GLU A 394 11.09 -7.82 25.21
CA GLU A 394 10.77 -9.22 24.94
C GLU A 394 9.36 -9.56 25.44
N ALA A 395 8.74 -10.57 24.83
CA ALA A 395 7.43 -11.05 25.25
C ALA A 395 7.55 -11.77 26.61
N SER A 396 6.99 -11.17 27.66
CA SER A 396 6.89 -11.79 28.97
C SER A 396 5.64 -12.67 29.06
N GLN A 397 5.66 -13.67 29.95
CA GLN A 397 4.45 -14.42 30.33
C GLN A 397 3.99 -14.06 31.75
N ASN A 398 4.18 -12.80 32.15
CA ASN A 398 3.95 -12.37 33.54
C ASN A 398 2.48 -11.95 33.80
N GLY A 399 1.56 -12.13 32.84
CA GLY A 399 0.13 -11.87 33.03
C GLY A 399 -0.22 -10.40 33.23
N LEU A 400 0.61 -9.49 32.70
CA LEU A 400 0.36 -8.06 32.68
C LEU A 400 -0.60 -7.68 31.54
N VAL A 401 -1.13 -6.46 31.58
CA VAL A 401 -2.05 -5.92 30.56
C VAL A 401 -1.35 -5.70 29.20
N TRP A 402 -0.02 -5.90 29.10
CA TRP A 402 0.76 -5.95 27.86
C TRP A 402 1.85 -7.03 28.00
N ASP A 403 2.04 -7.88 27.00
CA ASP A 403 3.08 -8.93 27.01
C ASP A 403 4.38 -8.43 26.34
N SER A 404 4.29 -7.55 25.34
CA SER A 404 5.42 -6.78 24.82
C SER A 404 4.97 -5.53 24.06
N PHE A 405 5.85 -4.55 23.92
CA PHE A 405 5.67 -3.44 22.97
C PHE A 405 6.94 -3.22 22.15
N ARG A 406 6.78 -2.61 20.98
CA ARG A 406 7.89 -2.26 20.09
C ARG A 406 7.60 -0.97 19.34
N LEU A 407 8.63 -0.14 19.24
CA LEU A 407 8.66 1.11 18.50
C LEU A 407 9.65 0.96 17.35
N GLY A 408 9.36 1.56 16.21
CA GLY A 408 10.22 1.44 15.05
C GLY A 408 10.16 2.64 14.12
N VAL A 409 11.23 2.77 13.34
CA VAL A 409 11.34 3.65 12.20
C VAL A 409 11.79 2.84 11.00
N SER A 410 11.18 3.10 9.85
CA SER A 410 11.55 2.50 8.57
C SER A 410 11.73 3.58 7.52
N TYR A 411 12.65 3.35 6.59
CA TYR A 411 12.79 4.12 5.37
C TYR A 411 12.58 3.18 4.19
N ILE A 412 11.67 3.55 3.30
CA ILE A 412 11.32 2.80 2.09
C ILE A 412 11.82 3.60 0.89
N PHE A 413 12.45 2.93 -0.06
CA PHE A 413 12.92 3.50 -1.32
C PHE A 413 12.81 2.46 -2.43
N THR A 414 12.61 2.92 -3.66
CA THR A 414 12.26 2.03 -4.78
C THR A 414 13.16 2.26 -6.00
N ASP A 415 12.91 1.52 -7.07
CA ASP A 415 13.49 1.73 -8.39
C ASP A 415 12.80 2.83 -9.22
N ALA A 416 11.65 3.31 -8.77
CA ALA A 416 10.97 4.48 -9.29
C ALA A 416 11.14 5.69 -8.37
N ASP A 417 10.56 6.83 -8.75
CA ASP A 417 10.49 8.03 -7.91
C ASP A 417 9.47 7.81 -6.78
N TYR A 418 9.81 6.94 -5.82
CA TYR A 418 9.02 6.67 -4.63
C TYR A 418 9.95 6.40 -3.43
N ASP A 419 9.80 7.20 -2.39
CA ASP A 419 10.47 6.99 -1.11
C ASP A 419 9.71 7.61 0.08
N GLY A 420 10.06 7.22 1.30
CA GLY A 420 9.48 7.84 2.48
C GLY A 420 9.80 7.15 3.80
N PHE A 421 9.34 7.78 4.88
CA PHE A 421 9.57 7.31 6.23
C PHE A 421 8.29 6.76 6.84
N ARG A 422 8.44 5.76 7.71
CA ARG A 422 7.35 5.16 8.47
C ARG A 422 7.74 5.05 9.94
N LEU A 423 6.87 5.53 10.82
CA LEU A 423 6.91 5.26 12.25
C LEU A 423 5.98 4.10 12.56
N SER A 424 6.40 3.18 13.43
CA SER A 424 5.60 2.02 13.81
C SER A 424 5.56 1.85 15.32
N PHE A 425 4.38 1.50 15.83
CA PHE A 425 4.15 1.00 17.17
C PHE A 425 3.44 -0.33 17.10
N GLY A 426 3.86 -1.28 17.93
CA GLY A 426 3.22 -2.58 18.08
C GLY A 426 3.14 -2.98 19.55
N ALA A 427 2.07 -3.67 19.92
CA ALA A 427 1.86 -4.28 21.22
C ALA A 427 1.29 -5.70 21.06
N GLN A 428 1.72 -6.61 21.94
CA GLN A 428 1.25 -7.98 22.00
C GLN A 428 0.63 -8.28 23.37
N PHE A 429 -0.40 -9.13 23.40
CA PHE A 429 -1.19 -9.51 24.57
C PHE A 429 -1.52 -11.00 24.58
#